data_AF-A0A3C0WJN7-F1
#
_entry.id   AF-A0A3C0WJN7-F1
#
_cell.length_a   1.000
_cell.length_b   1.000
_cell.length_c   1.000
_cell.angle_alpha   90.00
_cell.angle_beta   90.00
_cell.angle_gamma   90.00
#
_symmetry.space_group_name_H-M   'P 1'
#
loop_
_entity.id
_entity.type
_entity.pdbx_description
1 polymer ?
#
loop_
_entity_poly.entity_id
_entity_poly.type
_entity_poly.pdbx_seq_one_letter_code
_entity_poly.pdbx_strand_id
1 'polypeptide(L)'
;MTSRVCVLLLCILLHSTVAAQGPALLSPAGLETWAVDSYHIVRWKPEHIGKNAPLLAELSVDNRETWTTITLPFIDADNGSLRWKIPNIIAKNCFIRVTNTKTNVS
;
A
#
# COMPACT_ATOMS: atom_id res chain seq x y z
N MET A 1 29.76 16.55 -44.35
CA MET A 1 30.17 17.76 -43.61
C MET A 1 29.38 18.94 -44.17
N THR A 2 28.49 19.53 -43.36
CA THR A 2 27.90 20.90 -43.38
C THR A 2 26.67 20.85 -42.45
N SER A 3 26.85 21.07 -41.15
CA SER A 3 26.67 22.33 -40.42
C SER A 3 25.20 22.77 -40.24
N ARG A 4 24.67 22.36 -39.07
CA ARG A 4 23.83 23.07 -38.08
C ARG A 4 22.98 24.27 -38.56
N VAL A 5 21.66 24.14 -38.36
CA VAL A 5 20.71 25.25 -38.20
C VAL A 5 19.86 25.02 -36.94
N CYS A 6 19.63 26.13 -36.23
CA CYS A 6 19.01 26.31 -34.94
C CYS A 6 17.55 25.82 -34.86
N VAL A 7 17.22 24.97 -33.87
CA VAL A 7 15.88 24.94 -33.28
C VAL A 7 16.08 24.97 -31.76
N LEU A 8 16.02 26.17 -31.21
CA LEU A 8 15.91 26.41 -29.78
C LEU A 8 14.48 26.03 -29.37
N LEU A 9 14.18 24.73 -29.29
CA LEU A 9 12.92 24.23 -28.75
C LEU A 9 13.05 24.16 -27.23
N LEU A 10 12.75 25.28 -26.58
CA LEU A 10 12.55 25.42 -25.15
C LEU A 10 11.27 24.68 -24.68
N CYS A 11 11.06 23.44 -25.11
CA CYS A 11 9.75 22.75 -25.03
C CYS A 11 9.79 21.27 -24.63
N ILE A 12 10.85 20.79 -23.97
CA ILE A 12 10.79 19.49 -23.27
C ILE A 12 11.50 19.61 -21.92
N LEU A 13 10.98 20.49 -21.06
CA LEU A 13 11.21 20.35 -19.62
C LEU A 13 10.56 19.04 -19.21
N LEU A 14 11.41 18.07 -18.85
CA LEU A 14 11.10 16.89 -18.05
C LEU A 14 9.94 16.06 -18.62
N HIS A 15 10.25 15.00 -19.37
CA HIS A 15 9.41 13.80 -19.31
C HIS A 15 9.51 13.23 -17.88
N SER A 16 8.88 13.87 -16.92
CA SER A 16 8.32 13.13 -15.80
C SER A 16 6.98 12.65 -16.31
N THR A 17 6.99 11.55 -17.07
CA THR A 17 5.81 10.69 -17.06
C THR A 17 5.62 10.40 -15.58
N VAL A 18 4.62 11.01 -14.95
CA VAL A 18 4.11 10.50 -13.69
C VAL A 18 3.57 9.13 -14.09
N ALA A 19 4.43 8.11 -13.99
CA ALA A 19 3.99 6.74 -14.06
C ALA A 19 2.87 6.68 -13.04
N ALA A 20 1.66 6.30 -13.47
CA ALA A 20 0.55 6.08 -12.56
C ALA A 20 1.10 5.25 -11.41
N GLN A 21 1.22 5.87 -10.24
CA GLN A 21 1.91 5.26 -9.11
C GLN A 21 1.08 4.02 -8.79
N GLY A 22 1.59 2.84 -9.11
CA GLY A 22 0.83 1.59 -9.00
C GLY A 22 0.30 1.38 -7.57
N PRO A 23 -0.58 0.39 -7.33
CA PRO A 23 -1.18 0.20 -6.02
C PRO A 23 -0.11 0.07 -4.93
N ALA A 24 -0.33 0.73 -3.79
CA ALA A 24 0.57 0.64 -2.65
C ALA A 24 0.52 -0.75 -2.02
N LEU A 25 -0.65 -1.40 -2.00
CA LEU A 25 -0.84 -2.76 -1.52
C LEU A 25 -0.56 -3.78 -2.65
N LEU A 26 0.19 -4.83 -2.33
CA LEU A 26 0.56 -5.93 -3.24
C LEU A 26 -0.11 -7.25 -2.87
N SER A 27 -0.42 -7.45 -1.59
CA SER A 27 -1.10 -8.63 -1.06
C SER A 27 -1.84 -8.24 0.22
N PRO A 28 -3.10 -8.65 0.42
CA PRO A 28 -3.89 -9.46 -0.51
C PRO A 28 -4.34 -8.67 -1.75
N ALA A 29 -4.55 -9.36 -2.88
CA ALA A 29 -5.04 -8.75 -4.13
C ALA A 29 -6.57 -8.55 -4.15
N GLY A 30 -7.29 -9.07 -3.14
CA GLY A 30 -8.73 -8.80 -2.91
C GLY A 30 -9.69 -9.96 -3.20
N LEU A 31 -9.23 -11.10 -3.74
CA LEU A 31 -10.06 -12.31 -3.98
C LEU A 31 -9.50 -13.57 -3.31
N GLU A 32 -8.60 -13.39 -2.35
CA GLU A 32 -7.97 -14.50 -1.63
C GLU A 32 -8.87 -14.97 -0.48
N THR A 33 -8.89 -16.28 -0.25
CA THR A 33 -9.50 -16.88 0.94
C THR A 33 -8.39 -17.35 1.86
N TRP A 34 -8.36 -16.83 3.09
CA TRP A 34 -7.39 -17.21 4.11
C TRP A 34 -8.08 -18.03 5.19
N ALA A 35 -7.45 -19.13 5.60
CA ALA A 35 -7.98 -19.98 6.65
C ALA A 35 -7.94 -19.24 8.01
N VAL A 36 -8.89 -19.53 8.90
CA VAL A 36 -8.79 -19.05 10.28
C VAL A 36 -7.57 -19.66 10.97
N ASP A 37 -6.99 -18.92 11.92
CA ASP A 37 -5.82 -19.33 12.71
C ASP A 37 -4.51 -19.57 11.92
N SER A 38 -4.50 -19.38 10.60
CA SER A 38 -3.28 -19.41 9.79
C SER A 38 -2.50 -18.09 9.85
N TYR A 39 -1.26 -18.12 9.38
CA TYR A 39 -0.43 -16.92 9.21
C TYR A 39 -0.34 -16.54 7.74
N HIS A 40 -0.63 -15.28 7.44
CA HIS A 40 -0.50 -14.69 6.11
C HIS A 40 0.38 -13.45 6.13
N ILE A 41 0.84 -13.04 4.95
CA ILE A 41 1.68 -11.85 4.79
C ILE A 41 0.90 -10.83 3.98
N VAL A 42 0.62 -9.69 4.61
CA VAL A 42 0.19 -8.47 3.93
C VAL A 42 1.45 -7.79 3.40
N ARG A 43 1.48 -7.40 2.12
CA ARG A 43 2.65 -6.76 1.48
C ARG A 43 2.27 -5.44 0.84
N TRP A 44 3.16 -4.46 0.94
CA TRP A 44 3.01 -3.16 0.29
C TRP A 44 4.33 -2.67 -0.30
N LYS A 45 4.26 -1.60 -1.07
CA LYS A 45 5.39 -0.82 -1.59
C LYS A 45 5.69 0.35 -0.64
N PRO A 46 6.78 0.30 0.15
CA PRO A 46 7.12 1.38 1.08
C PRO A 46 7.19 2.76 0.41
N GLU A 47 7.71 2.81 -0.83
CA GLU A 47 7.83 4.02 -1.63
C GLU A 47 6.50 4.71 -1.98
N HIS A 48 5.37 3.98 -1.88
CA HIS A 48 4.05 4.51 -2.20
C HIS A 48 3.23 4.92 -0.96
N ILE A 49 3.55 4.35 0.22
CA ILE A 49 2.85 4.66 1.48
C ILE A 49 3.65 5.63 2.38
N GLY A 50 4.95 5.79 2.13
CA GLY A 50 5.84 6.72 2.81
C GLY A 50 6.97 6.00 3.55
N LYS A 51 8.22 6.43 3.33
CA LYS A 51 9.41 5.89 4.01
C LYS A 51 9.46 6.33 5.48
N ASN A 52 10.01 5.48 6.36
CA ASN A 52 10.13 5.74 7.80
C ASN A 52 8.80 6.21 8.45
N ALA A 53 7.69 5.65 7.97
CA ALA A 53 6.34 6.00 8.42
C ALA A 53 5.77 4.92 9.35
N PRO A 54 5.20 5.29 10.50
CA PRO A 54 4.38 4.39 11.29
C PRO A 54 3.09 4.08 10.53
N LEU A 55 2.84 2.80 10.32
CA LEU A 55 1.63 2.29 9.69
C LEU A 55 0.70 1.67 10.74
N LEU A 56 -0.59 1.97 10.62
CA LEU A 56 -1.67 1.30 11.34
C LEU A 56 -2.34 0.31 10.39
N ALA A 57 -2.36 -0.97 10.77
CA ALA A 57 -3.08 -2.01 10.03
C ALA A 57 -4.39 -2.36 10.75
N GLU A 58 -5.49 -2.40 10.01
CA GLU A 58 -6.83 -2.62 10.54
C GLU A 58 -7.60 -3.63 9.69
N LEU A 59 -8.47 -4.39 10.35
CA LEU A 59 -9.40 -5.34 9.75
C LEU A 59 -10.84 -4.84 9.92
N SER A 60 -11.62 -4.92 8.86
CA SER A 60 -13.08 -4.88 8.93
C SER A 60 -13.68 -6.22 8.49
N VAL A 61 -14.68 -6.67 9.23
CA VAL A 61 -15.45 -7.90 8.98
C VAL A 61 -16.93 -7.63 8.67
N ASP A 62 -17.31 -6.35 8.62
CA ASP A 62 -18.67 -5.83 8.53
C ASP A 62 -18.78 -4.84 7.35
N ASN A 63 -18.18 -5.18 6.21
CA ASN A 63 -18.23 -4.38 4.99
C ASN A 63 -17.67 -2.94 5.11
N ARG A 64 -16.67 -2.73 5.99
CA ARG A 64 -15.98 -1.45 6.27
C ARG A 64 -16.76 -0.50 7.18
N GLU A 65 -17.75 -0.99 7.92
CA GLU A 65 -18.47 -0.20 8.92
C GLU A 65 -17.63 0.03 10.18
N THR A 66 -16.97 -1.02 10.70
CA THR A 66 -16.04 -0.93 11.82
C THR A 66 -14.67 -1.49 11.48
N TRP A 67 -13.65 -0.97 12.16
CA TRP A 67 -12.25 -1.32 11.94
C TRP A 67 -11.61 -1.72 13.27
N THR A 68 -11.02 -2.91 13.30
CA THR A 68 -10.31 -3.46 14.46
C THR A 68 -8.82 -3.49 14.16
N THR A 69 -8.01 -2.94 15.07
CA THR A 69 -6.55 -2.89 14.92
C THR A 69 -5.93 -4.29 14.92
N ILE A 70 -5.10 -4.58 13.92
CA ILE A 70 -4.38 -5.86 13.78
C ILE A 70 -3.10 -5.89 14.63
N THR A 71 -2.40 -4.75 14.77
CA THR A 71 -1.12 -4.64 15.47
C THR A 71 -1.00 -3.34 16.24
N LEU A 72 -0.37 -3.40 17.42
CA LEU A 72 0.02 -2.26 18.25
C LEU A 72 1.54 -2.32 18.54
N PRO A 73 2.27 -1.19 18.64
CA PRO A 73 1.79 0.18 18.49
C PRO A 73 1.68 0.68 17.03
N PHE A 74 2.55 0.19 16.12
CA PHE A 74 2.54 0.49 14.68
C PHE A 74 3.52 -0.44 13.95
N ILE A 75 3.44 -0.49 12.61
CA ILE A 75 4.35 -1.23 11.75
C ILE A 75 5.23 -0.24 11.01
N ASP A 76 6.53 -0.50 10.90
CA ASP A 76 7.40 0.33 10.06
C ASP A 76 7.09 0.09 8.59
N ALA A 77 6.77 1.14 7.85
CA ALA A 77 6.52 1.08 6.42
C ALA A 77 7.68 0.46 5.64
N ASP A 78 8.93 0.66 6.08
CA ASP A 78 10.11 0.17 5.37
C ASP A 78 10.26 -1.35 5.43
N ASN A 79 9.52 -2.03 6.34
CA ASN A 79 9.45 -3.50 6.34
C ASN A 79 8.75 -4.07 5.09
N GLY A 80 7.93 -3.26 4.39
CA GLY A 80 7.19 -3.66 3.19
C GLY A 80 6.21 -4.83 3.40
N SER A 81 6.02 -5.27 4.65
CA SER A 81 5.24 -6.45 4.96
C SER A 81 4.82 -6.52 6.44
N LEU A 82 3.69 -7.18 6.67
CA LEU A 82 3.16 -7.54 7.98
C LEU A 82 2.80 -9.02 7.97
N ARG A 83 3.40 -9.79 8.90
CA ARG A 83 2.96 -11.15 9.19
C ARG A 83 1.76 -11.09 10.14
N TRP A 84 0.61 -11.57 9.69
CA TRP A 84 -0.65 -11.48 10.42
C TRP A 84 -1.22 -12.89 10.69
N LYS A 85 -1.66 -13.13 11.93
CA LYS A 85 -2.45 -14.31 12.28
C LYS A 85 -3.93 -14.01 12.07
N ILE A 86 -4.60 -14.80 11.23
CA ILE A 86 -6.01 -14.60 10.93
C ILE A 86 -6.84 -14.91 12.17
N PRO A 87 -7.65 -13.96 12.68
CA PRO A 87 -8.51 -14.21 13.82
C PRO A 87 -9.59 -15.21 13.46
N ASN A 88 -10.01 -16.00 14.45
CA ASN A 88 -11.12 -16.94 14.30
C ASN A 88 -12.47 -16.19 14.33
N ILE A 89 -12.76 -15.46 13.26
CA ILE A 89 -14.00 -14.70 13.07
C ILE A 89 -14.65 -15.16 11.76
N ILE A 90 -15.95 -15.44 11.81
CA ILE A 90 -16.72 -15.84 10.64
C ILE A 90 -17.30 -14.58 9.98
N ALA A 91 -16.78 -14.22 8.81
CA ALA A 91 -17.30 -13.13 7.99
C ALA A 91 -17.28 -13.52 6.51
N LYS A 92 -18.27 -13.03 5.75
CA LYS A 92 -18.35 -13.29 4.30
C LYS A 92 -17.31 -12.49 3.52
N ASN A 93 -17.06 -11.26 3.95
CA ASN A 93 -16.08 -10.35 3.34
C ASN A 93 -15.21 -9.77 4.44
N CYS A 94 -13.90 -9.80 4.23
CA CYS A 94 -12.91 -9.18 5.10
C CYS A 94 -12.16 -8.10 4.32
N PHE A 95 -11.92 -6.95 4.95
CA PHE A 95 -11.18 -5.85 4.36
C PHE A 95 -10.00 -5.50 5.25
N ILE A 96 -8.83 -5.32 4.63
CA ILE A 96 -7.63 -4.85 5.31
C ILE A 96 -7.33 -3.45 4.81
N ARG A 97 -6.99 -2.56 5.74
CA ARG A 97 -6.47 -1.23 5.45
C ARG A 97 -5.14 -1.05 6.16
N VAL A 98 -4.19 -0.44 5.47
CA VAL A 98 -2.89 -0.07 6.04
C VAL A 98 -2.74 1.43 5.85
N THR A 99 -2.71 2.19 6.94
CA THR A 99 -2.72 3.65 6.91
C THR A 99 -1.43 4.21 7.47
N ASN A 100 -0.77 5.11 6.73
CA ASN A 100 0.29 5.94 7.27
C ASN A 100 -0.29 6.94 8.28
N THR A 101 0.05 6.80 9.56
CA THR A 101 -0.55 7.63 10.61
C THR A 101 -0.02 9.05 10.66
N LYS A 102 1.07 9.36 9.92
CA LYS A 102 1.59 10.73 9.77
C LYS A 102 0.88 11.50 8.66
N THR A 103 0.53 10.84 7.56
CA THR A 103 -0.01 11.49 6.35
C THR A 103 -1.46 11.16 6.05
N ASN A 104 -2.04 10.17 6.74
CA ASN A 104 -3.38 9.61 6.48
C ASN A 104 -3.56 9.01 5.08
N VAL A 105 -2.46 8.66 4.40
CA VAL A 105 -2.52 7.86 3.15
C VAL A 105 -2.78 6.39 3.51
N SER A 106 -3.75 5.76 2.85
CA SER A 106 -4.16 4.36 3.09
C SER A 106 -4.27 3.54 1.81
#